data_AF-A0A3S4FP13-F1
#
_entry.id   AF-A0A3S4FP13-F1
#
_cell.length_a   1.000
_cell.length_b   1.000
_cell.length_c   1.000
_cell.angle_alpha   90.00
_cell.angle_beta   90.00
_cell.angle_gamma   90.00
#
_symmetry.space_group_name_H-M   'P 1'
#
loop_
_entity.id
_entity.type
_entity.pdbx_description
1 polymer ?
#
loop_
_entity_poly.entity_id
_entity_poly.type
_entity_poly.pdbx_seq_one_letter_code
_entity_poly.pdbx_strand_id
1 'polypeptide(L)'
;MNVQLTEIMRLITNLIRTGTVTEVDRENWLCRVKVGELETNWINWLTLRAGGARTWWCPSPDEQVVVLSMGGNLETAFVLPAIYSNQFAPPSILWTAA
;
A
#
# COMPACT_ATOMS: atom_id res chain seq x y z
N MET A 1 28.76 -4.18 17.32
CA MET A 1 27.54 -4.04 16.50
C MET A 1 27.97 -4.06 15.04
N ASN A 2 27.61 -5.08 14.26
CA ASN A 2 28.01 -5.16 12.85
C ASN A 2 27.11 -4.19 12.06
N VAL A 3 27.62 -3.01 11.73
CA VAL A 3 26.87 -1.92 11.08
C VAL A 3 26.20 -2.38 9.77
N GLN A 4 26.85 -3.26 9.01
CA GLN A 4 26.25 -3.85 7.81
C GLN A 4 25.02 -4.70 8.12
N LEU A 5 25.04 -5.48 9.20
CA LEU A 5 23.89 -6.29 9.61
C LEU A 5 22.72 -5.39 10.02
N THR A 6 22.97 -4.31 10.75
CA THR A 6 21.93 -3.36 11.16
C THR A 6 21.29 -2.67 9.94
N GLU A 7 22.08 -2.27 8.96
CA GLU A 7 21.56 -1.62 7.76
C GLU A 7 20.76 -2.58 6.87
N ILE A 8 21.24 -3.82 6.70
CA ILE A 8 20.52 -4.87 5.98
C ILE A 8 19.16 -5.14 6.65
N MET A 9 19.13 -5.25 7.99
CA MET A 9 17.89 -5.44 8.73
C MET A 9 16.93 -4.26 8.56
N ARG A 10 17.44 -3.03 8.53
CA ARG A 10 16.63 -1.82 8.28
C ARG A 10 15.99 -1.86 6.89
N LEU A 11 16.76 -2.19 5.86
CA LEU A 11 16.27 -2.29 4.48
C LEU A 11 15.24 -3.42 4.34
N ILE A 12 15.52 -4.60 4.90
CA ILE A 12 14.60 -5.75 4.87
C ILE A 12 13.28 -5.41 5.55
N THR A 13 13.32 -4.78 6.72
CA THR A 13 12.10 -4.39 7.45
C THR A 13 11.27 -3.34 6.70
N ASN A 14 11.91 -2.56 5.83
CA ASN A 14 11.24 -1.56 5.00
C ASN A 14 10.71 -2.09 3.67
N LEU A 15 11.05 -3.33 3.27
CA LEU A 15 10.59 -3.91 2.00
C LEU A 15 9.06 -4.01 1.93
N ILE A 16 8.41 -4.42 3.03
CA ILE A 16 6.96 -4.63 3.08
C ILE A 16 6.44 -4.03 4.38
N ARG A 17 5.56 -3.04 4.28
CA ARG A 17 4.94 -2.39 5.45
C ARG A 17 3.44 -2.23 5.24
N THR A 18 2.68 -2.12 6.31
CA THR A 18 1.27 -1.72 6.25
C THR A 18 1.14 -0.22 6.48
N GLY A 19 0.13 0.38 5.86
CA GLY A 19 -0.16 1.80 6.03
C GLY A 19 -1.61 2.14 5.73
N THR A 20 -1.93 3.42 5.85
CA THR A 20 -3.25 3.98 5.59
C THR A 20 -3.14 5.08 4.54
N VAL A 21 -3.99 5.03 3.51
CA VAL A 21 -4.02 6.05 2.47
C VAL A 21 -4.46 7.39 3.07
N THR A 22 -3.66 8.43 2.89
CA THR A 22 -3.97 9.79 3.38
C THR A 22 -4.57 10.65 2.28
N GLU A 23 -3.97 10.61 1.09
CA GLU A 23 -4.37 11.42 -0.06
C GLU A 23 -4.34 10.60 -1.35
N VAL A 24 -5.20 10.97 -2.30
CA VAL A 24 -5.31 10.30 -3.60
C VAL A 24 -5.44 11.33 -4.71
N ASP A 25 -4.50 11.26 -5.67
CA ASP A 25 -4.51 12.01 -6.92
C ASP A 25 -5.02 11.10 -8.04
N ARG A 26 -6.26 11.36 -8.46
CA ARG A 26 -6.95 10.59 -9.49
C ARG A 26 -6.49 10.93 -10.90
N GLU A 27 -5.93 12.13 -11.10
CA GLU A 27 -5.48 12.59 -12.41
C GLU A 27 -4.14 11.95 -12.78
N ASN A 28 -3.22 11.88 -11.81
CA ASN A 28 -1.89 11.31 -12.01
C ASN A 28 -1.76 9.83 -11.60
N TRP A 29 -2.83 9.24 -11.07
CA TRP A 29 -2.87 7.84 -10.61
C TRP A 29 -1.87 7.55 -9.48
N LEU A 30 -1.81 8.48 -8.52
CA LEU A 30 -0.91 8.44 -7.37
C LEU A 30 -1.68 8.50 -6.05
N CYS A 31 -1.13 7.91 -5.00
CA CYS A 31 -1.62 8.10 -3.64
C CYS A 31 -0.47 8.32 -2.67
N ARG A 32 -0.80 8.88 -1.50
CA ARG A 32 0.10 9.00 -0.36
C ARG A 32 -0.39 8.08 0.75
N VAL A 33 0.55 7.44 1.42
CA VAL A 33 0.26 6.47 2.48
C VAL A 33 1.04 6.83 3.73
N LYS A 34 0.35 6.88 4.86
CA LYS A 34 0.97 6.96 6.17
C LYS A 34 1.38 5.57 6.64
N VAL A 35 2.66 5.41 6.95
CA VAL A 35 3.29 4.16 7.39
C VAL A 35 3.94 4.41 8.76
N GLY A 36 3.19 4.13 9.83
CA GLY A 36 3.58 4.55 11.19
C GLY A 36 3.60 6.07 11.31
N GLU A 37 4.74 6.64 11.70
CA GLU A 37 4.95 8.10 11.79
C GLU A 37 5.45 8.72 10.47
N LEU A 38 5.73 7.91 9.46
CA LEU A 38 6.20 8.39 8.16
C LEU A 38 5.04 8.51 7.18
N GLU A 39 5.16 9.43 6.22
CA GLU A 39 4.26 9.54 5.09
C GLU A 39 5.07 9.40 3.80
N THR A 40 4.55 8.62 2.85
CA THR A 40 5.22 8.45 1.55
C THR A 40 5.12 9.73 0.72
N ASN A 41 5.97 9.83 -0.30
CA ASN A 41 5.70 10.71 -1.43
C ASN A 41 4.51 10.15 -2.25
N TRP A 42 4.15 10.84 -3.32
CA TRP A 42 3.21 10.35 -4.32
C TRP A 42 3.77 9.09 -4.98
N ILE A 43 3.07 7.97 -4.81
CA ILE A 43 3.45 6.66 -5.34
C ILE A 43 2.27 6.01 -6.05
N ASN A 44 2.55 5.16 -7.03
CA ASN A 44 1.50 4.46 -7.75
C ASN A 44 0.89 3.36 -6.88
N TRP A 45 -0.42 3.16 -7.02
CA TRP A 45 -1.08 1.96 -6.54
C TRP A 45 -1.13 0.89 -7.64
N LEU A 46 -1.10 -0.37 -7.22
CA LEU A 46 -1.23 -1.54 -8.06
C LEU A 46 -2.70 -1.76 -8.40
N THR A 47 -2.93 -2.13 -9.66
CA THR A 47 -4.24 -2.53 -10.17
C THR A 47 -4.15 -3.97 -10.68
N LEU A 48 -5.29 -4.65 -10.80
CA LEU A 48 -5.31 -6.05 -11.25
C LEU A 48 -4.71 -6.22 -12.65
N ARG A 49 -4.93 -5.26 -13.55
CA ARG A 49 -4.44 -5.27 -14.93
C ARG A 49 -4.12 -3.85 -15.44
N ALA A 50 -2.94 -3.66 -16.01
CA ALA A 50 -2.49 -2.40 -16.62
C ALA A 50 -1.85 -2.64 -18.01
N GLY A 51 -2.51 -3.42 -18.87
CA GLY A 51 -2.04 -3.74 -20.23
C GLY A 51 -3.13 -3.48 -21.28
N GLY A 52 -3.26 -4.37 -22.28
CA GLY A 52 -4.36 -4.29 -23.26
C GLY A 52 -5.76 -4.35 -22.63
N ALA A 53 -5.89 -5.08 -21.52
CA ALA A 53 -7.01 -4.96 -20.59
C ALA A 53 -6.59 -4.12 -19.38
N ARG A 54 -7.50 -3.25 -18.91
CA ARG A 54 -7.24 -2.29 -17.83
C ARG A 54 -8.33 -2.35 -16.79
N THR A 55 -7.95 -2.43 -15.53
CA THR A 55 -8.86 -2.28 -14.40
C THR A 55 -8.61 -0.94 -13.73
N TRP A 56 -9.70 -0.24 -13.41
CA TRP A 56 -9.63 1.01 -12.68
C TRP A 56 -10.43 0.87 -11.39
N TRP A 57 -9.71 0.86 -10.27
CA TRP A 57 -10.29 0.93 -8.95
C TRP A 57 -9.36 1.78 -8.09
N CYS A 58 -9.75 3.04 -7.92
CA CYS A 58 -9.00 4.02 -7.15
C CYS A 58 -9.12 3.69 -5.65
N PRO A 59 -8.01 3.70 -4.89
CA PRO A 59 -8.09 3.58 -3.43
C PRO A 59 -8.81 4.79 -2.84
N SER A 60 -9.35 4.60 -1.64
CA SER A 60 -10.01 5.66 -0.87
C SER A 60 -9.10 6.19 0.23
N PRO A 61 -9.22 7.47 0.63
CA PRO A 61 -8.65 7.92 1.90
C PRO A 61 -9.10 7.03 3.06
N ASP A 62 -8.25 6.89 4.07
CA ASP A 62 -8.41 6.02 5.24
C ASP A 62 -8.39 4.50 4.96
N GLU A 63 -8.23 4.08 3.71
CA GLU A 63 -8.11 2.67 3.34
C GLU A 63 -6.78 2.08 3.81
N GLN A 64 -6.83 0.90 4.44
CA GLN A 64 -5.62 0.20 4.88
C GLN A 64 -5.01 -0.59 3.72
N VAL A 65 -3.70 -0.46 3.52
CA VAL A 65 -2.98 -0.97 2.35
C VAL A 65 -1.62 -1.54 2.72
N VAL A 66 -1.05 -2.34 1.82
CA VAL A 66 0.36 -2.77 1.88
C VAL A 66 1.22 -1.83 1.03
N VAL A 67 2.37 -1.43 1.54
CA VAL A 67 3.39 -0.66 0.84
C VAL A 67 4.57 -1.58 0.55
N LEU A 68 4.92 -1.71 -0.73
CA LEU A 68 6.01 -2.55 -1.23
C LEU A 68 7.15 -1.64 -1.71
N SER A 69 8.22 -1.57 -0.93
CA SER A 69 9.36 -0.68 -1.17
C SER A 69 10.47 -1.39 -1.93
N MET A 70 10.82 -0.91 -3.13
CA MET A 70 11.89 -1.53 -3.93
C MET A 70 13.25 -1.28 -3.27
N GLY A 71 13.92 -2.37 -2.86
CA GLY A 71 15.20 -2.29 -2.15
C GLY A 71 15.10 -1.68 -0.74
N GLY A 72 13.89 -1.56 -0.18
CA GLY A 72 13.66 -0.94 1.13
C GLY A 72 13.61 0.59 1.11
N ASN A 73 13.56 1.22 -0.08
CA ASN A 73 13.35 2.65 -0.24
C ASN A 73 11.85 2.96 -0.45
N LEU A 74 11.28 3.80 0.41
CA LEU A 74 9.88 4.23 0.33
C LEU A 74 9.60 5.17 -0.86
N GLU A 75 10.62 5.83 -1.42
CA GLU A 75 10.46 6.71 -2.59
C GLU A 75 10.14 5.95 -3.87
N THR A 76 10.55 4.67 -3.94
CA THR A 76 10.30 3.77 -5.07
C THR A 76 9.27 2.70 -4.72
N ALA A 77 8.39 3.00 -3.76
CA ALA A 77 7.39 2.08 -3.29
C ALA A 77 6.15 2.05 -4.19
N PHE A 78 5.43 0.93 -4.13
CA PHE A 78 4.11 0.76 -4.72
C PHE A 78 3.10 0.39 -3.64
N VAL A 79 1.87 0.84 -3.82
CA VAL A 79 0.77 0.53 -2.90
C VAL A 79 -0.02 -0.65 -3.45
N LEU A 80 -0.30 -1.65 -2.63
CA LEU A 80 -1.23 -2.73 -2.93
C LEU A 80 -2.47 -2.58 -2.02
N PRO A 81 -3.56 -2.02 -2.54
CA PRO A 81 -4.89 -2.11 -1.91
C PRO A 81 -5.42 -3.56 -2.02
N ALA A 82 -6.19 -4.10 -1.07
CA ALA A 82 -6.78 -3.51 0.13
C ALA A 82 -6.72 -4.50 1.32
N ILE A 83 -6.61 -3.97 2.53
CA ILE A 83 -6.74 -4.73 3.79
C ILE A 83 -8.03 -4.29 4.48
N TYR A 84 -8.90 -5.26 4.82
CA TYR A 84 -10.06 -4.96 5.67
C TYR A 84 -9.61 -4.46 7.03
N SER A 85 -10.29 -3.43 7.53
CA SER A 85 -9.99 -2.80 8.81
C SER A 85 -11.26 -2.69 9.65
N ASN A 86 -11.12 -2.26 10.91
CA ASN A 86 -12.29 -1.99 11.76
C ASN A 86 -13.19 -0.88 11.18
N GLN A 87 -12.62 0.04 10.38
CA GLN A 87 -13.37 1.10 9.72
C GLN A 87 -14.02 0.61 8.41
N PHE A 88 -13.32 -0.23 7.66
CA PHE A 88 -13.79 -0.81 6.40
C PHE A 88 -13.82 -2.34 6.53
N ALA A 89 -14.84 -2.84 7.23
CA ALA A 89 -15.05 -4.26 7.42
C ALA A 89 -15.54 -4.93 6.11
N PRO A 90 -15.41 -6.26 5.98
CA PRO A 90 -15.95 -6.97 4.84
C PRO A 90 -17.47 -6.74 4.71
N PRO A 91 -18.01 -6.57 3.49
CA PRO A 91 -19.41 -6.22 3.27
C PRO A 91 -20.39 -7.36 3.63
N SER A 92 -19.90 -8.60 3.75
CA SER A 92 -20.69 -9.76 4.13
C SER A 92 -19.87 -10.72 4.98
N ILE A 93 -20.48 -11.28 6.04
CA ILE A 93 -19.88 -12.29 6.92
C ILE A 93 -20.49 -13.69 6.74
N LEU A 94 -21.50 -13.83 5.86
CA LEU A 94 -22.31 -15.04 5.73
C LEU A 94 -21.87 -15.86 4.51
N TRP A 95 -21.54 -17.13 4.75
CA TRP A 95 -21.67 -18.18 3.74
C TRP A 95 -23.16 -18.54 3.65
N THR A 96 -23.97 -17.72 2.98
CA THR A 96 -25.32 -18.15 2.56
C THR A 96 -25.34 -18.20 1.05
N ALA A 97 -24.74 -19.26 0.52
CA ALA A 97 -25.17 -19.82 -0.75
C ALA A 97 -26.49 -20.55 -0.47
N ALA A 98 -27.54 -20.07 -1.14
CA ALA A 98 -28.83 -20.74 -1.26
C ALA A 98 -28.69 -22.12 -1.94
#